data_AF-A0A024UA51-F1
#
_entry.id   AF-A0A024UA51-F1
#
_cell.length_a   1.000
_cell.length_b   1.000
_cell.length_c   1.000
_cell.angle_alpha   90.00
_cell.angle_beta   90.00
_cell.angle_gamma   90.00
#
_symmetry.space_group_name_H-M   'P 1'
#
loop_
_entity.id
_entity.type
_entity.pdbx_description
1 polymer ?
#
loop_
_entity_poly.entity_id
_entity_poly.type
_entity_poly.pdbx_seq_one_letter_code
_entity_poly.pdbx_strand_id
1 'polypeptide(L)'
;MTDVIHLEGARVMLGYVASFLFAIVMQVFSKLSAMKQHKKDKASGASKERFNRYTSDLMLAGDRSVGNFVEWQGAFLVLFWTNIVAAGAKEVWLGWVYVGIRFAYPILAYLGGIKQSGAQPLIFLATLPGYYVLFRYMYLIYVAVY
;
A
#
# COMPACT_ATOMS: atom_id res chain seq x y z
N MET A 1 -13.53 9.56 -27.58
CA MET A 1 -13.42 10.01 -26.17
C MET A 1 -13.24 8.81 -25.23
N THR A 2 -13.98 7.73 -25.45
CA THR A 2 -13.83 6.42 -24.79
C THR A 2 -12.38 5.90 -24.77
N ASP A 3 -11.65 6.00 -25.88
CA ASP A 3 -10.26 5.50 -25.96
C ASP A 3 -9.29 6.24 -25.04
N VAL A 4 -9.48 7.54 -24.83
CA VAL A 4 -8.62 8.35 -23.96
C VAL A 4 -8.82 7.96 -22.50
N ILE A 5 -10.07 7.67 -22.12
CA ILE A 5 -10.43 7.24 -20.76
C ILE A 5 -9.85 5.85 -20.45
N HIS A 6 -9.98 4.90 -21.38
CA HIS A 6 -9.42 3.56 -21.21
C HIS A 6 -7.89 3.60 -21.18
N LEU A 7 -7.27 4.45 -21.99
CA LEU A 7 -5.83 4.71 -21.93
C LEU A 7 -5.40 5.25 -20.57
N GLU A 8 -6.16 6.19 -19.99
CA GLU A 8 -5.85 6.72 -18.66
C GLU A 8 -6.04 5.66 -17.57
N GLY A 9 -7.10 4.85 -17.65
CA GLY A 9 -7.30 3.68 -16.81
C GLY A 9 -6.11 2.71 -16.87
N ALA A 10 -5.61 2.41 -18.07
CA ALA A 10 -4.44 1.57 -18.26
C ALA A 10 -3.17 2.17 -17.63
N ARG A 11 -2.97 3.49 -17.73
CA ARG A 11 -1.83 4.17 -17.09
C ARG A 11 -1.90 4.09 -15.56
N VAL A 12 -3.08 4.29 -14.98
CA VAL A 12 -3.29 4.10 -13.53
C VAL A 12 -2.95 2.66 -13.14
N MET A 13 -3.36 1.65 -13.93
CA MET A 13 -3.03 0.26 -13.64
C MET A 13 -1.53 -0.03 -13.74
N LEU A 14 -0.81 0.56 -14.69
CA LEU A 14 0.65 0.46 -14.75
C LEU A 14 1.30 1.07 -13.49
N GLY A 15 0.83 2.25 -13.07
CA GLY A 15 1.25 2.86 -11.81
C GLY A 15 0.93 2.00 -10.59
N TYR A 16 -0.23 1.36 -10.58
CA TYR A 16 -0.67 0.45 -9.53
C TYR A 16 0.23 -0.78 -9.43
N VAL A 17 0.55 -1.42 -10.55
CA VAL A 17 1.52 -2.53 -10.60
C VAL A 17 2.90 -2.07 -10.13
N ALA A 18 3.37 -0.90 -10.57
CA ALA A 18 4.64 -0.34 -10.11
C ALA A 18 4.65 -0.13 -8.58
N SER A 19 3.55 0.34 -8.00
CA SER A 19 3.43 0.52 -6.54
C SER A 19 3.44 -0.81 -5.77
N PHE A 20 2.90 -1.89 -6.36
CA PHE A 20 3.00 -3.23 -5.77
C PHE A 20 4.44 -3.74 -5.77
N LEU A 21 5.13 -3.63 -6.92
CA LEU A 21 6.55 -4.02 -7.03
C LEU A 21 7.41 -3.22 -6.05
N PHE A 22 7.11 -1.93 -5.87
CA PHE A 22 7.76 -1.11 -4.86
C PHE A 22 7.53 -1.63 -3.43
N ALA A 23 6.31 -2.02 -3.08
CA ALA A 23 6.04 -2.62 -1.76
C ALA A 23 6.84 -3.92 -1.54
N ILE A 24 7.00 -4.74 -2.58
CA ILE A 24 7.86 -5.95 -2.54
C ILE A 24 9.32 -5.57 -2.31
N VAL A 25 9.85 -4.58 -3.04
CA VAL A 25 11.22 -4.08 -2.84
C VAL A 25 11.42 -3.56 -1.41
N MET A 26 10.46 -2.80 -0.88
CA MET A 26 10.50 -2.30 0.50
C MET A 26 10.42 -3.43 1.53
N GLN A 27 9.66 -4.49 1.28
CA GLN A 27 9.65 -5.69 2.12
C GLN A 27 11.03 -6.37 2.14
N VAL A 28 11.67 -6.54 0.98
CA VAL A 28 13.02 -7.11 0.88
C VAL A 28 14.03 -6.22 1.62
N PHE A 29 13.98 -4.91 1.40
CA PHE A 29 14.84 -3.95 2.09
C PHE A 29 14.68 -4.05 3.60
N SER A 30 13.45 -4.09 4.10
CA SER A 30 13.15 -4.22 5.53
C SER A 30 13.73 -5.51 6.13
N LYS A 31 13.65 -6.63 5.40
CA LYS A 31 14.26 -7.90 5.81
C LYS A 31 15.79 -7.80 5.89
N LEU A 32 16.43 -7.21 4.88
CA LEU A 32 17.87 -7.01 4.86
C LEU A 32 18.33 -6.06 5.98
N SER A 33 17.61 -4.97 6.22
CA SER A 33 17.88 -4.03 7.32
C SER A 33 17.76 -4.70 8.68
N ALA A 34 16.69 -5.47 8.92
CA ALA A 34 16.49 -6.20 10.17
C ALA A 34 17.62 -7.21 10.44
N MET A 35 18.02 -7.97 9.42
CA MET A 35 19.14 -8.91 9.54
C MET A 35 20.47 -8.20 9.79
N LYS A 36 20.72 -7.06 9.12
CA LYS A 36 21.94 -6.27 9.32
C LYS A 36 22.00 -5.68 10.74
N GLN A 37 20.87 -5.20 11.26
CA GLN A 37 20.76 -4.70 12.62
C GLN A 37 21.04 -5.82 13.63
N HIS A 38 20.39 -6.98 13.50
CA HIS A 38 20.63 -8.12 14.39
C HIS A 38 22.10 -8.57 14.40
N LYS A 39 22.76 -8.62 13.23
CA LYS A 39 24.19 -8.95 13.15
C LYS A 39 25.06 -7.94 13.93
N LYS A 40 24.72 -6.65 13.87
CA LYS A 40 25.43 -5.60 14.64
C LYS A 40 25.18 -5.74 16.14
N ASP A 41 23.94 -6.01 16.54
CA ASP A 41 23.56 -6.17 17.95
C ASP A 41 24.23 -7.41 18.56
N LYS A 42 24.37 -8.48 17.77
CA LYS A 42 25.11 -9.68 18.19
C LYS A 42 26.61 -9.43 18.29
N ALA A 43 27.20 -8.70 17.33
CA ALA A 43 28.62 -8.37 17.35
C ALA A 43 29.01 -7.44 18.50
N SER A 44 28.11 -6.54 18.90
CA SER A 44 28.30 -5.62 20.05
C SER A 44 27.98 -6.25 21.41
N GLY A 45 27.45 -7.48 21.43
CA GLY A 45 27.01 -8.15 22.66
C GLY A 45 25.69 -7.64 23.23
N ALA A 46 25.03 -6.67 22.58
CA ALA A 46 23.72 -6.15 22.94
C ALA A 46 22.60 -7.19 22.81
N SER A 47 22.80 -8.22 21.97
CA SER A 47 21.90 -9.37 21.88
C SER A 47 22.67 -10.68 21.86
N LYS A 48 22.30 -11.62 22.74
CA LYS A 48 22.79 -13.00 22.74
C LYS A 48 21.82 -13.97 22.06
N GLU A 49 20.63 -13.49 21.70
CA GLU A 49 19.56 -14.31 21.17
C GLU A 49 19.71 -14.57 19.66
N ARG A 50 19.14 -15.70 19.21
CA ARG A 50 19.02 -15.99 17.78
C ARG A 50 18.07 -15.00 17.14
N PHE A 51 18.29 -14.70 15.86
CA PHE A 51 17.42 -13.79 15.12
C PHE A 51 15.99 -14.35 15.11
N ASN A 52 15.05 -13.58 15.68
CA ASN A 52 13.63 -13.89 15.61
C ASN A 52 12.96 -12.88 14.69
N ARG A 53 12.41 -13.36 13.57
CA ARG A 53 11.69 -12.53 12.60
C ARG A 53 10.50 -11.81 13.22
N TYR A 54 9.80 -12.47 14.13
CA TYR A 54 8.52 -12.01 14.65
C TYR A 54 8.66 -10.90 15.69
N THR A 55 9.88 -10.63 16.18
CA THR A 55 10.14 -9.56 17.15
C THR A 55 10.67 -8.28 16.50
N SER A 56 10.90 -8.27 15.18
CA SER A 56 11.43 -7.11 14.46
C SER A 56 10.31 -6.22 13.93
N ASP A 57 10.28 -4.96 14.38
CA ASP A 57 9.39 -3.92 13.83
C ASP A 57 9.58 -3.76 12.32
N LEU A 58 10.83 -3.80 11.84
CA LEU A 58 11.14 -3.66 10.41
C LEU A 58 10.56 -4.81 9.59
N MET A 59 10.71 -6.06 10.05
CA MET A 59 10.12 -7.19 9.33
C MET A 59 8.60 -7.12 9.32
N LEU A 60 7.98 -6.76 10.45
CA LEU A 60 6.54 -6.56 10.55
C LEU A 60 6.05 -5.47 9.59
N ALA A 61 6.73 -4.32 9.54
CA ALA A 61 6.40 -3.23 8.63
C ALA A 61 6.47 -3.66 7.16
N GLY A 62 7.52 -4.40 6.77
CA GLY A 62 7.67 -4.94 5.42
C GLY A 62 6.57 -5.94 5.07
N ASP A 63 6.27 -6.88 5.96
CA ASP A 63 5.23 -7.90 5.73
C ASP A 63 3.83 -7.27 5.67
N ARG A 64 3.52 -6.31 6.55
CA ARG A 64 2.26 -5.56 6.53
C ARG A 64 2.10 -4.67 5.31
N SER A 65 3.19 -4.17 4.73
CA SER A 65 3.13 -3.36 3.51
C SER A 65 2.57 -4.15 2.32
N VAL A 66 3.04 -5.39 2.15
CA VAL A 66 2.55 -6.28 1.09
C VAL A 66 1.17 -6.84 1.42
N GLY A 67 0.96 -7.26 2.68
CA GLY A 67 -0.33 -7.76 3.14
C GLY A 67 -1.45 -6.74 2.93
N ASN A 68 -1.25 -5.49 3.37
CA ASN A 68 -2.22 -4.41 3.18
C ASN A 68 -2.47 -4.09 1.71
N PHE A 69 -1.47 -4.24 0.83
CA PHE A 69 -1.68 -4.08 -0.59
C PHE A 69 -2.68 -5.12 -1.12
N VAL A 70 -2.40 -6.39 -0.85
CA VAL A 70 -3.19 -7.53 -1.33
C VAL A 70 -4.61 -7.54 -0.75
N GLU A 71 -4.76 -7.25 0.56
CA GLU A 71 -6.07 -7.18 1.24
C GLU A 71 -7.04 -6.22 0.53
N TRP A 72 -6.54 -5.06 0.11
CA TRP A 72 -7.35 -3.99 -0.49
C TRP A 72 -7.29 -3.97 -2.03
N GLN A 73 -6.60 -4.93 -2.63
CA GLN A 73 -6.43 -5.01 -4.08
C GLN A 73 -7.76 -5.28 -4.78
N GLY A 74 -8.51 -6.28 -4.31
CA GLY A 74 -9.79 -6.65 -4.91
C GLY A 74 -10.78 -5.46 -4.90
N ALA A 75 -10.92 -4.80 -3.75
CA ALA A 75 -11.80 -3.65 -3.60
C ALA A 75 -11.45 -2.51 -4.58
N PHE A 76 -10.17 -2.12 -4.65
CA PHE A 76 -9.76 -1.05 -5.56
C PHE A 76 -9.96 -1.42 -7.03
N LEU A 77 -9.51 -2.61 -7.45
CA LEU A 77 -9.60 -3.02 -8.86
C LEU A 77 -11.06 -3.08 -9.33
N VAL A 78 -11.94 -3.66 -8.50
CA VAL A 78 -13.37 -3.72 -8.81
C VAL A 78 -13.95 -2.31 -8.89
N LEU A 79 -13.78 -1.49 -7.86
CA LEU A 79 -14.37 -0.15 -7.82
C LEU A 79 -13.84 0.76 -8.93
N PHE A 80 -12.54 0.75 -9.19
CA PHE A 80 -11.93 1.58 -10.22
C PHE A 80 -12.44 1.23 -11.62
N TRP A 81 -12.46 -0.07 -11.97
CA TRP A 81 -12.91 -0.51 -13.30
C TRP A 81 -14.41 -0.45 -13.47
N THR A 82 -15.20 -0.75 -12.43
CA THR A 82 -16.65 -0.53 -12.48
C THR A 82 -16.96 0.96 -12.68
N ASN A 83 -16.21 1.86 -12.04
CA ASN A 83 -16.37 3.28 -12.29
C ASN A 83 -16.05 3.66 -13.75
N ILE A 84 -14.98 3.12 -14.34
CA ILE A 84 -14.62 3.36 -15.75
C ILE A 84 -15.69 2.84 -16.72
N VAL A 85 -16.11 1.59 -16.54
CA VAL A 85 -16.94 0.88 -17.54
C VAL A 85 -18.43 1.16 -17.36
N ALA A 86 -18.90 1.33 -16.13
CA ALA A 86 -20.34 1.41 -15.81
C ALA A 86 -20.78 2.78 -15.25
N ALA A 87 -19.91 3.52 -14.54
CA ALA A 87 -20.30 4.79 -13.92
C ALA A 87 -19.95 6.05 -14.74
N GLY A 88 -19.56 5.87 -16.01
CA GLY A 88 -19.20 6.96 -16.92
C GLY A 88 -17.80 7.54 -16.67
N ALA A 89 -16.90 6.78 -16.04
CA ALA A 89 -15.51 7.16 -15.77
C ALA A 89 -15.35 8.50 -15.04
N LYS A 90 -16.13 8.68 -13.97
CA LYS A 90 -16.05 9.88 -13.13
C LYS A 90 -14.78 9.85 -12.28
N GLU A 91 -14.09 10.98 -12.17
CA GLU A 91 -12.94 11.16 -11.25
C GLU A 91 -11.85 10.08 -11.37
N VAL A 92 -11.47 9.70 -12.60
CA VAL A 92 -10.39 8.72 -12.86
C VAL A 92 -9.07 9.11 -12.19
N TRP A 93 -8.81 10.41 -12.03
CA TRP A 93 -7.62 10.93 -11.36
C TRP A 93 -7.45 10.45 -9.90
N LEU A 94 -8.53 10.07 -9.21
CA LEU A 94 -8.46 9.47 -7.88
C LEU A 94 -7.72 8.13 -7.87
N GLY A 95 -7.63 7.45 -9.02
CA GLY A 95 -6.81 6.27 -9.20
C GLY A 95 -5.34 6.57 -8.98
N TRP A 96 -4.85 7.71 -9.48
CA TRP A 96 -3.48 8.17 -9.20
C TRP A 96 -3.25 8.53 -7.75
N VAL A 97 -4.25 9.11 -7.08
CA VAL A 97 -4.20 9.35 -5.63
C VAL A 97 -4.00 8.04 -4.90
N TYR A 98 -4.79 7.01 -5.23
CA TYR A 98 -4.66 5.68 -4.65
C TYR A 98 -3.28 5.06 -4.91
N VAL A 99 -2.77 5.16 -6.15
CA VAL A 99 -1.41 4.71 -6.48
C VAL A 99 -0.36 5.43 -5.63
N GLY A 100 -0.44 6.75 -5.50
CA GLY A 100 0.47 7.53 -4.65
C GLY A 100 0.44 7.08 -3.19
N ILE A 101 -0.74 6.82 -2.65
CA ILE A 101 -0.93 6.25 -1.31
C ILE A 101 -0.28 4.87 -1.18
N ARG A 102 -0.32 4.05 -2.23
CA ARG A 102 0.34 2.73 -2.24
C ARG A 102 1.86 2.80 -2.26
N PHE A 103 2.46 3.86 -2.83
CA PHE A 103 3.87 4.15 -2.64
C PHE A 103 4.16 4.68 -1.22
N ALA A 104 3.31 5.56 -0.70
CA ALA A 104 3.51 6.17 0.62
C ALA A 104 3.42 5.15 1.77
N TYR A 105 2.48 4.20 1.73
CA TYR A 105 2.24 3.24 2.80
C TYR A 105 3.50 2.46 3.24
N PRO A 106 4.25 1.77 2.36
CA PRO A 106 5.45 1.05 2.77
C PRO A 106 6.56 1.96 3.33
N ILE A 107 6.65 3.20 2.85
CA ILE A 107 7.59 4.20 3.39
C ILE A 107 7.18 4.57 4.81
N LEU A 108 5.91 4.93 5.03
CA LEU A 108 5.41 5.30 6.35
C LEU A 108 5.47 4.12 7.34
N ALA A 109 5.17 2.91 6.88
CA ALA A 109 5.31 1.69 7.67
C ALA A 109 6.77 1.50 8.14
N TYR A 110 7.72 1.63 7.22
CA TYR A 110 9.16 1.55 7.52
C TYR A 110 9.62 2.64 8.50
N LEU A 111 9.10 3.87 8.37
CA LEU A 111 9.38 5.00 9.27
C LEU A 111 8.73 4.87 10.66
N GLY A 112 8.15 3.71 10.98
CA GLY A 112 7.56 3.43 12.29
C GLY A 112 6.06 3.67 12.36
N GLY A 113 5.38 3.79 11.22
CA GLY A 113 3.91 3.75 11.13
C GLY A 113 3.32 2.40 11.51
N ILE A 114 4.14 1.34 11.48
CA ILE A 114 3.78 0.00 11.95
C ILE A 114 4.85 -0.48 12.91
N LYS A 115 4.42 -0.92 14.09
CA LYS A 115 5.26 -1.53 15.13
C LYS A 115 4.58 -2.76 15.71
N GLN A 116 5.30 -3.53 16.52
CA GLN A 116 4.75 -4.67 17.26
C GLN A 116 3.60 -4.27 18.20
N SER A 117 3.61 -3.03 18.71
CA SER A 117 2.50 -2.46 19.48
C SER A 117 1.26 -2.11 18.63
N GLY A 118 1.32 -2.29 17.31
CA GLY A 118 0.24 -2.05 16.38
C GLY A 118 0.47 -0.86 15.44
N ALA A 119 -0.60 -0.45 14.76
CA ALA A 119 -0.63 0.69 13.87
C ALA A 119 -0.42 1.99 14.65
N GLN A 120 0.49 2.84 14.16
CA GLN A 120 0.78 4.14 14.74
C GLN A 120 0.07 5.24 13.95
N PRO A 121 -0.24 6.41 14.55
CA PRO A 121 -0.98 7.48 13.87
C PRO A 121 -0.39 7.90 12.51
N LEU A 122 0.94 7.78 12.35
CA LEU A 122 1.63 8.06 11.10
C LEU A 122 1.06 7.28 9.90
N ILE A 123 0.61 6.03 10.10
CA ILE A 123 0.10 5.21 9.00
C ILE A 123 -1.23 5.75 8.45
N PHE A 124 -1.96 6.54 9.25
CA PHE A 124 -3.24 7.13 8.84
C PHE A 124 -3.09 8.17 7.72
N LEU A 125 -1.89 8.74 7.54
CA LEU A 125 -1.59 9.61 6.40
C LEU A 125 -1.70 8.88 5.06
N ALA A 126 -1.52 7.55 5.03
CA ALA A 126 -1.78 6.73 3.85
C ALA A 126 -3.18 6.12 3.88
N THR A 127 -3.62 5.56 5.00
CA THR A 127 -4.86 4.78 5.01
C THR A 127 -6.12 5.63 4.85
N LEU A 128 -6.22 6.81 5.49
CA LEU A 128 -7.43 7.63 5.42
C LEU A 128 -7.70 8.16 4.00
N PRO A 129 -6.71 8.73 3.28
CA PRO A 129 -6.90 9.08 1.87
C PRO A 129 -7.24 7.86 1.00
N GLY A 130 -6.68 6.68 1.32
CA GLY A 130 -6.97 5.45 0.59
C GLY A 130 -8.43 5.04 0.74
N TYR A 131 -8.95 5.08 1.96
CA TYR A 131 -10.35 4.82 2.24
C TYR A 131 -11.27 5.84 1.57
N TYR A 132 -10.91 7.12 1.59
CA TYR A 132 -11.65 8.16 0.87
C TYR A 132 -11.83 7.80 -0.61
N VAL A 133 -10.76 7.39 -1.31
CA VAL A 133 -10.87 7.00 -2.73
C VAL A 133 -11.85 5.84 -2.93
N LEU A 134 -11.77 4.80 -2.09
CA LEU A 134 -12.65 3.64 -2.19
C LEU A 134 -14.12 4.02 -1.94
N PHE A 135 -14.39 4.77 -0.88
CA PHE A 135 -15.74 5.26 -0.59
C PHE A 135 -16.27 6.18 -1.69
N ARG A 136 -15.41 7.03 -2.26
CA ARG A 136 -15.80 7.92 -3.35
C ARG A 136 -16.18 7.14 -4.60
N TYR A 137 -15.41 6.14 -5.00
CA TYR A 137 -15.80 5.29 -6.13
C TYR A 137 -17.09 4.53 -5.87
N MET A 138 -17.25 3.97 -4.67
CA MET A 138 -18.51 3.29 -4.30
C MET A 138 -19.72 4.23 -4.42
N TYR A 139 -19.60 5.48 -3.94
CA TYR A 139 -20.64 6.50 -4.07
C TYR A 139 -20.93 6.86 -5.54
N LEU A 140 -19.89 7.10 -6.35
CA LEU A 140 -20.04 7.45 -7.75
C LEU A 140 -20.73 6.35 -8.56
N ILE A 141 -20.40 5.09 -8.26
CA ILE A 141 -21.06 3.92 -8.86
C ILE A 141 -22.50 3.84 -8.40
N TYR A 142 -22.77 4.00 -7.09
CA TYR A 142 -24.13 3.94 -6.56
C TYR A 142 -25.06 4.93 -7.26
N VAL A 143 -24.67 6.21 -7.34
CA VAL A 143 -25.46 7.27 -8.00
C VAL A 143 -25.61 7.08 -9.51
N ALA A 144 -24.70 6.34 -10.15
CA ALA A 144 -24.79 6.07 -11.58
C ALA A 144 -25.71 4.89 -11.93
N VAL A 145 -25.85 3.94 -10.99
CA VAL A 145 -26.56 2.67 -11.22
C VAL A 145 -27.95 2.66 -10.59
N TYR A 146 -28.15 3.39 -9.49
CA TYR A 146 -29.39 3.49 -8.72
C TYR A 146 -29.87 4.94 -8.64
#